data_AF-A0A2D2DUJ0-F1
#
_entry.id   AF-A0A2D2DUJ0-F1
#
_cell.length_a   1.000
_cell.length_b   1.000
_cell.length_c   1.000
_cell.angle_alpha   90.00
_cell.angle_beta   90.00
_cell.angle_gamma   90.00
#
_symmetry.space_group_name_H-M   'P 1'
#
loop_
_entity.id
_entity.type
_entity.pdbx_description
1 polymer ?
#
loop_
_entity_poly.entity_id
_entity_poly.type
_entity_poly.pdbx_seq_one_letter_code
_entity_poly.pdbx_strand_id
1 'polypeptide(L)'
;MRGIAGNHGADGKARREDEGLPLGARIGGMLQLQMSPLIRAQANGSLIAMPRDADTLILAVSQIKLNLAGGLYRYYLAKGDDDAKEKFLQLYADKDGKVAEIMYCTQLARVIPETAEDQDAYTGRSGFGLGDQTYTLWREQLDDVGLSEDELATVFGDSDRLDYVRDAGDRNATFVAPFKGTETRIDDAGGVQGLKQEMYFMPYVRELAAGGSEYLLITTEIISSVNGDNSKRGIHVDFVIGIPVEQERVVIQ
;
A
#
# COMPACT_ATOMS: atom_id res chain seq x y z
N MET A 1 44.43 -11.36 46.31
CA MET A 1 43.25 -11.72 45.48
C MET A 1 42.54 -10.43 45.11
N ARG A 2 42.63 -10.01 43.85
CA ARG A 2 41.95 -8.82 43.31
C ARG A 2 40.70 -9.29 42.58
N GLY A 3 39.54 -8.78 43.00
CA GLY A 3 38.29 -8.97 42.27
C GLY A 3 38.34 -8.23 40.94
N ILE A 4 37.93 -8.92 39.87
CA ILE A 4 37.62 -8.31 38.59
C ILE A 4 36.10 -8.45 38.46
N ALA A 5 35.41 -7.36 38.75
CA ALA A 5 34.01 -7.19 38.37
C ALA A 5 33.98 -6.97 36.86
N GLY A 6 33.38 -7.91 36.13
CA GLY A 6 33.07 -7.75 34.72
C GLY A 6 32.03 -6.65 34.54
N ASN A 7 32.40 -5.64 33.77
CA ASN A 7 31.57 -4.50 33.45
C ASN A 7 30.50 -4.95 32.43
N HIS A 8 29.33 -5.37 32.90
CA HIS A 8 28.15 -5.57 32.06
C HIS A 8 27.58 -4.19 31.68
N GLY A 9 28.02 -3.65 30.55
CA GLY A 9 27.29 -2.59 29.85
C GLY A 9 26.07 -3.19 29.16
N ALA A 10 25.04 -3.53 29.92
CA ALA A 10 23.71 -3.81 29.41
C ALA A 10 22.96 -2.47 29.29
N ASP A 11 23.13 -1.77 28.17
CA ASP A 11 22.13 -0.81 27.73
C ASP A 11 20.89 -1.61 27.29
N GLY A 12 20.08 -1.99 28.29
CA GLY A 12 18.91 -2.85 28.18
C GLY A 12 17.72 -2.20 27.47
N LYS A 13 17.94 -1.54 26.34
CA LYS A 13 16.84 -1.23 25.42
C LYS A 13 16.44 -2.53 24.75
N ALA A 14 15.17 -2.91 24.91
CA ALA A 14 14.60 -4.01 24.14
C ALA A 14 14.87 -3.76 22.66
N ARG A 15 15.41 -4.79 21.97
CA ARG A 15 15.70 -4.72 20.55
C ARG A 15 14.41 -4.43 19.79
N ARG A 16 14.41 -3.36 19.01
CA ARG A 16 13.31 -2.99 18.13
C ARG A 16 13.58 -3.52 16.72
N GLU A 17 12.56 -4.10 16.11
CA GLU A 17 12.62 -4.63 14.74
C GLU A 17 12.13 -3.60 13.70
N ASP A 18 11.62 -2.45 14.15
CA ASP A 18 11.21 -1.31 13.31
C ASP A 18 12.27 -0.19 13.22
N GLU A 19 13.54 -0.49 13.51
CA GLU A 19 14.65 0.45 13.38
C GLU A 19 15.23 0.50 11.96
N GLY A 20 15.79 1.65 11.57
CA GLY A 20 16.49 1.83 10.30
C GLY A 20 15.58 1.97 9.07
N LEU A 21 14.28 2.20 9.27
CA LEU A 21 13.35 2.45 8.18
C LEU A 21 13.55 3.84 7.55
N PRO A 22 13.26 3.99 6.24
CA PRO A 22 13.33 5.28 5.56
C PRO A 22 12.56 6.39 6.30
N LEU A 23 13.09 7.61 6.24
CA LEU A 23 12.55 8.79 6.93
C LEU A 23 12.51 8.66 8.47
N GLY A 24 13.21 7.68 9.06
CA GLY A 24 13.19 7.47 10.51
C GLY A 24 11.86 6.94 11.03
N ALA A 25 11.05 6.33 10.16
CA ALA A 25 9.77 5.75 10.54
C ALA A 25 9.92 4.65 11.57
N ARG A 26 8.89 4.52 12.42
CA ARG A 26 8.79 3.52 13.47
C ARG A 26 7.34 3.38 13.91
N ILE A 27 6.97 2.21 14.42
CA ILE A 27 5.68 1.99 15.06
C ILE A 27 5.56 2.90 16.28
N GLY A 28 4.41 3.55 16.40
CA GLY A 28 4.13 4.61 17.37
C GLY A 28 4.69 5.98 16.99
N GLY A 29 5.37 6.12 15.85
CA GLY A 29 5.80 7.41 15.31
C GLY A 29 4.63 8.21 14.74
N MET A 30 4.74 9.53 14.76
CA MET A 30 3.70 10.42 14.25
C MET A 30 4.05 10.89 12.83
N LEU A 31 3.17 10.60 11.88
CA LEU A 31 3.21 11.07 10.51
C LEU A 31 2.37 12.33 10.36
N GLN A 32 2.98 13.37 9.80
CA GLN A 32 2.32 14.60 9.40
C GLN A 32 2.41 14.74 7.88
N LEU A 33 1.27 14.94 7.24
CA LEU A 33 1.15 15.11 5.80
C LEU A 33 0.54 16.48 5.50
N GLN A 34 1.17 17.25 4.61
CA GLN A 34 0.53 18.44 4.07
C GLN A 34 -0.62 18.02 3.14
N MET A 35 -1.85 18.37 3.50
CA MET A 35 -3.08 17.90 2.82
C MET A 35 -3.31 18.45 1.41
N SER A 36 -2.56 19.48 1.00
CA SER A 36 -2.82 20.20 -0.25
C SER A 36 -2.85 19.33 -1.52
N PRO A 37 -1.96 18.31 -1.71
CA PRO A 37 -2.05 17.40 -2.84
C PRO A 37 -3.35 16.58 -2.84
N LEU A 38 -3.78 16.10 -1.66
CA LEU A 38 -4.98 15.28 -1.53
C LEU A 38 -6.26 16.08 -1.77
N ILE A 39 -6.34 17.30 -1.21
CA ILE A 39 -7.47 18.21 -1.43
C ILE A 39 -7.60 18.53 -2.94
N ARG A 40 -6.47 18.80 -3.62
CA ARG A 40 -6.48 19.02 -5.07
C ARG A 40 -6.92 17.77 -5.83
N ALA A 41 -6.43 16.59 -5.47
CA ALA A 41 -6.83 15.36 -6.13
C ALA A 41 -8.34 15.12 -5.99
N GLN A 42 -8.88 15.21 -4.77
CA GLN A 42 -10.30 15.01 -4.50
C GLN A 42 -11.18 16.02 -5.26
N ALA A 43 -10.80 17.30 -5.26
CA ALA A 43 -11.51 18.34 -6.00
C ALA A 43 -11.50 18.13 -7.53
N ASN A 44 -10.65 17.24 -8.03
CA ASN A 44 -10.52 16.90 -9.45
C ASN A 44 -10.94 15.46 -9.76
N GLY A 45 -11.81 14.87 -8.93
CA GLY A 45 -12.46 13.58 -9.21
C GLY A 45 -11.65 12.36 -8.79
N SER A 46 -10.72 12.51 -7.83
CA SER A 46 -10.02 11.38 -7.24
C SER A 46 -10.93 10.57 -6.30
N LEU A 47 -10.73 9.25 -6.29
CA LEU A 47 -11.30 8.28 -5.35
C LEU A 47 -10.57 8.24 -4.00
N ILE A 48 -9.53 9.06 -3.79
CA ILE A 48 -8.74 9.05 -2.56
C ILE A 48 -9.62 9.44 -1.35
N ALA A 49 -9.58 8.62 -0.30
CA ALA A 49 -10.24 8.97 0.95
C ALA A 49 -9.36 9.96 1.74
N MET A 50 -9.97 11.05 2.23
CA MET A 50 -9.22 12.03 3.02
C MET A 50 -8.74 11.44 4.36
N PRO A 51 -7.50 11.73 4.79
CA PRO A 51 -7.04 11.46 6.14
C PRO A 51 -7.97 12.10 7.18
N ARG A 52 -8.24 11.37 8.26
CA ARG A 52 -8.91 11.87 9.47
C ARG A 52 -7.86 12.29 10.49
N ASP A 53 -8.24 13.07 11.49
CA ASP A 53 -7.31 13.54 12.55
C ASP A 53 -6.58 12.40 13.27
N ALA A 54 -7.22 11.23 13.40
CA ALA A 54 -6.62 10.03 14.01
C ALA A 54 -5.62 9.31 13.10
N ASP A 55 -5.59 9.61 11.80
CA ASP A 55 -4.75 8.94 10.80
C ASP A 55 -3.33 9.56 10.78
N THR A 56 -2.73 9.73 11.96
CA THR A 56 -1.40 10.34 12.14
C THR A 56 -0.41 9.40 12.84
N LEU A 57 -0.86 8.31 13.46
CA LEU A 57 0.01 7.37 14.15
C LEU A 57 0.39 6.20 13.23
N ILE A 58 1.68 5.86 13.15
CA ILE A 58 2.13 4.66 12.46
C ILE A 58 1.82 3.45 13.35
N LEU A 59 0.88 2.62 12.92
CA LEU A 59 0.39 1.43 13.64
C LEU A 59 1.14 0.15 13.26
N ALA A 60 1.60 0.07 12.01
CA ALA A 60 2.39 -1.05 11.51
C ALA A 60 3.31 -0.56 10.40
N VAL A 61 4.37 -1.32 10.17
CA VAL A 61 5.33 -1.06 9.09
C VAL A 61 5.56 -2.35 8.32
N SER A 62 5.68 -2.26 7.00
CA SER A 62 6.04 -3.39 6.17
C SER A 62 7.20 -3.10 5.24
N GLN A 63 7.93 -4.16 4.93
CA GLN A 63 8.88 -4.20 3.84
C GLN A 63 8.40 -5.21 2.80
N ILE A 64 8.33 -4.77 1.56
CA ILE A 64 7.94 -5.56 0.41
C ILE A 64 9.18 -5.76 -0.46
N LYS A 65 9.57 -7.03 -0.62
CA LYS A 65 10.65 -7.45 -1.51
C LYS A 65 10.04 -7.93 -2.82
N LEU A 66 9.94 -7.02 -3.78
CA LEU A 66 9.53 -7.30 -5.15
C LEU A 66 10.73 -7.78 -5.99
N ASN A 67 10.45 -8.38 -7.15
CA ASN A 67 11.42 -8.64 -8.21
C ASN A 67 11.87 -7.36 -8.94
N LEU A 68 12.12 -6.30 -8.19
CA LEU A 68 12.59 -4.98 -8.64
C LEU A 68 13.85 -4.62 -7.86
N ALA A 69 14.70 -3.75 -8.43
CA ALA A 69 15.80 -3.16 -7.68
C ALA A 69 15.24 -2.18 -6.63
N GLY A 70 15.86 -2.11 -5.45
CA GLY A 70 15.41 -1.24 -4.35
C GLY A 70 14.49 -1.93 -3.35
N GLY A 71 13.74 -1.13 -2.58
CA GLY A 71 12.82 -1.62 -1.56
C GLY A 71 11.52 -0.81 -1.53
N LEU A 72 10.40 -1.49 -1.40
CA LEU A 72 9.09 -0.88 -1.22
C LEU A 72 8.67 -1.04 0.25
N TYR A 73 8.19 0.03 0.84
CA TYR A 73 7.80 0.10 2.25
C TYR A 73 6.38 0.64 2.37
N ARG A 74 5.61 0.16 3.36
CA ARG A 74 4.32 0.74 3.73
C ARG A 74 4.30 1.09 5.21
N TYR A 75 3.90 2.31 5.54
CA TYR A 75 3.67 2.76 6.91
C TYR A 75 2.18 2.89 7.13
N TYR A 76 1.60 1.94 7.84
CA TYR A 76 0.16 1.81 8.02
C TYR A 76 -0.34 2.77 9.10
N LEU A 77 -1.30 3.59 8.74
CA LEU A 77 -2.08 4.48 9.60
C LEU A 77 -3.42 3.84 9.99
N ALA A 78 -3.90 2.92 9.14
CA ALA A 78 -4.96 1.97 9.43
C ALA A 78 -4.58 0.62 8.81
N LYS A 79 -4.59 -0.45 9.61
CA LYS A 79 -4.09 -1.78 9.21
C LYS A 79 -5.07 -2.61 8.38
N GLY A 80 -6.32 -2.17 8.27
CA GLY A 80 -7.37 -2.94 7.58
C GLY A 80 -8.04 -4.02 8.42
N ASP A 81 -7.81 -4.03 9.74
CA ASP A 81 -8.43 -4.97 10.68
C ASP A 81 -9.81 -4.44 11.13
N ASP A 82 -10.73 -5.32 11.55
CA ASP A 82 -12.05 -4.98 12.13
C ASP A 82 -12.95 -4.09 11.23
N ASP A 83 -13.15 -4.48 9.98
CA ASP A 83 -13.96 -3.80 8.95
C ASP A 83 -13.46 -2.40 8.54
N ALA A 84 -12.32 -1.94 9.06
CA ALA A 84 -11.69 -0.69 8.63
C ALA A 84 -10.97 -0.86 7.29
N LYS A 85 -10.98 0.18 6.45
CA LYS A 85 -10.17 0.23 5.23
C LYS A 85 -8.72 0.55 5.54
N GLU A 86 -7.79 -0.05 4.80
CA GLU A 86 -6.36 0.24 4.94
C GLU A 86 -6.04 1.68 4.53
N LYS A 87 -5.13 2.30 5.26
CA LYS A 87 -4.52 3.59 4.93
C LYS A 87 -3.05 3.51 5.23
N PHE A 88 -2.20 3.87 4.28
CA PHE A 88 -0.76 3.82 4.47
C PHE A 88 -0.02 4.85 3.62
N LEU A 89 1.16 5.21 4.07
CA LEU A 89 2.16 5.87 3.22
C LEU A 89 3.01 4.78 2.56
N GLN A 90 3.03 4.73 1.25
CA GLN A 90 3.91 3.86 0.48
C GLN A 90 5.16 4.62 0.06
N LEU A 91 6.34 4.00 0.23
CA LEU A 91 7.62 4.59 -0.14
C LEU A 91 8.41 3.60 -0.97
N TYR A 92 8.93 4.08 -2.11
CA TYR A 92 9.95 3.35 -2.85
C TYR A 92 11.32 3.97 -2.58
N ALA A 93 12.24 3.14 -2.08
CA ALA A 93 13.64 3.48 -1.95
C ALA A 93 14.44 2.78 -3.06
N ASP A 94 15.33 3.52 -3.70
CA ASP A 94 16.20 2.98 -4.74
C ASP A 94 17.23 1.98 -4.19
N LYS A 95 18.07 1.43 -5.06
CA LYS A 95 19.14 0.49 -4.70
C LYS A 95 20.18 1.07 -3.71
N ASP A 96 20.29 2.39 -3.60
CA ASP A 96 21.21 3.08 -2.71
C ASP A 96 20.52 3.48 -1.38
N GLY A 97 19.25 3.09 -1.20
CA GLY A 97 18.44 3.36 -0.01
C GLY A 97 17.86 4.77 0.03
N LYS A 98 17.91 5.53 -1.07
CA LYS A 98 17.33 6.87 -1.15
C LYS A 98 15.87 6.77 -1.52
N VAL A 99 15.02 7.50 -0.80
CA VAL A 99 13.60 7.61 -1.13
C VAL A 99 13.46 8.32 -2.47
N ALA A 100 12.86 7.63 -3.44
CA ALA A 100 12.64 8.14 -4.79
C ALA A 100 11.19 8.54 -5.01
N GLU A 101 10.25 7.82 -4.40
CA GLU A 101 8.81 8.07 -4.54
C GLU A 101 8.08 7.86 -3.22
N ILE A 102 7.04 8.67 -3.00
CA ILE A 102 6.13 8.57 -1.86
C ILE A 102 4.70 8.73 -2.36
N MET A 103 3.81 7.89 -1.86
CA MET A 103 2.39 7.90 -2.19
C MET A 103 1.55 7.75 -0.94
N TYR A 104 0.52 8.59 -0.79
CA TYR A 104 -0.52 8.38 0.21
C TYR A 104 -1.59 7.48 -0.38
N CYS A 105 -1.88 6.38 0.31
CA CYS A 105 -2.72 5.30 -0.20
C CYS A 105 -3.90 5.03 0.72
N THR A 106 -5.09 4.87 0.13
CA THR A 106 -6.30 4.41 0.82
C THR A 106 -6.91 3.25 0.07
N GLN A 107 -7.24 2.17 0.77
CA GLN A 107 -7.98 1.06 0.19
C GLN A 107 -9.34 1.53 -0.27
N LEU A 108 -9.68 1.19 -1.51
CA LEU A 108 -10.99 1.39 -2.10
C LEU A 108 -11.88 0.20 -1.74
N ALA A 109 -11.49 -1.00 -2.15
CA ALA A 109 -12.25 -2.23 -2.00
C ALA A 109 -11.34 -3.45 -1.79
N ARG A 110 -11.91 -4.51 -1.22
CA ARG A 110 -11.31 -5.83 -1.10
C ARG A 110 -12.21 -6.87 -1.75
N VAL A 111 -11.63 -7.73 -2.56
CA VAL A 111 -12.30 -8.87 -3.20
C VAL A 111 -11.66 -10.17 -2.73
N ILE A 112 -12.48 -11.17 -2.41
CA ILE A 112 -12.02 -12.53 -2.12
C ILE A 112 -12.27 -13.36 -3.38
N PRO A 113 -11.24 -13.76 -4.13
CA PRO A 113 -11.43 -14.55 -5.34
C PRO A 113 -11.95 -15.95 -4.97
N GLU A 114 -13.10 -16.33 -5.54
CA GLU A 114 -13.81 -17.56 -5.18
C GLU A 114 -13.37 -18.76 -6.02
N THR A 115 -12.93 -18.52 -7.26
CA THR A 115 -12.54 -19.58 -8.19
C THR A 115 -11.06 -19.53 -8.53
N ALA A 116 -10.51 -20.66 -9.01
CA ALA A 116 -9.13 -20.71 -9.51
C ALA A 116 -8.92 -19.78 -10.72
N GLU A 117 -9.95 -19.60 -11.55
CA GLU A 117 -9.92 -18.68 -12.68
C GLU A 117 -9.81 -17.23 -12.23
N ASP A 118 -10.57 -16.82 -11.19
CA ASP A 118 -10.44 -15.48 -10.59
C ASP A 118 -9.04 -15.26 -10.03
N GLN A 119 -8.51 -16.26 -9.31
CA GLN A 119 -7.16 -16.18 -8.75
C GLN A 119 -6.11 -16.05 -9.85
N ASP A 120 -6.25 -16.78 -10.96
CA ASP A 120 -5.33 -16.68 -12.09
C ASP A 120 -5.43 -15.31 -12.78
N ALA A 121 -6.63 -14.75 -12.93
CA ALA A 121 -6.84 -13.41 -13.46
C ALA A 121 -6.17 -12.35 -12.56
N TYR A 122 -6.32 -12.44 -11.24
CA TYR A 122 -5.73 -11.49 -10.29
C TYR A 122 -4.25 -11.75 -9.99
N THR A 123 -3.67 -12.86 -10.45
CA THR A 123 -2.22 -13.10 -10.35
C THR A 123 -1.49 -12.92 -11.69
N GLY A 124 -2.23 -12.79 -12.79
CA GLY A 124 -1.68 -12.65 -14.15
C GLY A 124 -0.96 -13.91 -14.66
N ARG A 125 -1.14 -15.06 -14.01
CA ARG A 125 -0.38 -16.29 -14.30
C ARG A 125 -0.59 -16.82 -15.71
N SER A 126 -1.78 -16.59 -16.25
CA SER A 126 -2.19 -17.07 -17.57
C SER A 126 -1.94 -16.05 -18.68
N GLY A 127 -1.26 -14.93 -18.39
CA GLY A 127 -0.91 -13.91 -19.39
C GLY A 127 -2.05 -12.95 -19.76
N PHE A 128 -3.06 -12.83 -18.88
CA PHE A 128 -4.19 -11.91 -18.99
C PHE A 128 -4.65 -11.48 -17.59
N GLY A 129 -5.50 -10.46 -17.50
CA GLY A 129 -6.04 -9.93 -16.25
C GLY A 129 -5.09 -8.92 -15.62
N LEU A 130 -4.63 -9.18 -14.40
CA LEU A 130 -3.63 -8.34 -13.74
C LEU A 130 -2.36 -8.31 -14.59
N GLY A 131 -2.05 -7.15 -15.16
CA GLY A 131 -0.97 -6.98 -16.14
C GLY A 131 -1.43 -6.55 -17.54
N ASP A 132 -2.73 -6.61 -17.81
CA ASP A 132 -3.31 -6.07 -19.05
C ASP A 132 -3.02 -4.57 -19.18
N GLN A 133 -3.04 -4.07 -20.41
CA GLN A 133 -2.70 -2.67 -20.72
C GLN A 133 -3.59 -1.65 -19.99
N THR A 134 -4.86 -1.98 -19.77
CA THR A 134 -5.85 -1.11 -19.16
C THR A 134 -6.62 -1.84 -18.08
N TYR A 135 -7.07 -1.09 -17.07
CA TYR A 135 -8.02 -1.57 -16.07
C TYR A 135 -9.17 -0.58 -15.94
N THR A 136 -10.40 -1.06 -16.01
CA THR A 136 -11.60 -0.21 -15.93
C THR A 136 -12.32 -0.46 -14.61
N LEU A 137 -12.54 0.60 -13.83
CA LEU A 137 -13.45 0.58 -12.69
C LEU A 137 -14.82 1.07 -13.13
N TRP A 138 -15.84 0.26 -12.93
CA TRP A 138 -17.22 0.63 -13.21
C TRP A 138 -17.88 1.23 -11.98
N ARG A 139 -18.76 2.21 -12.17
CA ARG A 139 -19.47 2.90 -11.10
C ARG A 139 -20.25 1.93 -10.22
N GLU A 140 -20.94 0.97 -10.83
CA GLU A 140 -21.73 -0.06 -10.14
C GLU A 140 -20.88 -0.92 -9.17
N GLN A 141 -19.59 -1.10 -9.45
CA GLN A 141 -18.68 -1.84 -8.57
C GLN A 141 -18.34 -1.06 -7.29
N LEU A 142 -18.59 0.25 -7.29
CA LEU A 142 -18.29 1.16 -6.18
C LEU A 142 -19.53 1.53 -5.36
N ASP A 143 -20.73 1.11 -5.76
CA ASP A 143 -21.98 1.41 -5.05
C ASP A 143 -21.95 0.85 -3.60
N ASP A 144 -21.37 -0.34 -3.41
CA ASP A 144 -21.24 -0.99 -2.09
C ASP A 144 -20.00 -0.52 -1.30
N VAL A 145 -19.18 0.36 -1.88
CA VAL A 145 -17.89 0.77 -1.32
C VAL A 145 -18.03 1.93 -0.32
N GLY A 146 -19.25 2.44 -0.12
CA GLY A 146 -19.58 3.45 0.88
C GLY A 146 -19.31 4.89 0.45
N LEU A 147 -19.22 5.14 -0.86
CA LEU A 147 -19.19 6.49 -1.44
C LEU A 147 -20.62 7.02 -1.58
N SER A 148 -20.82 8.31 -1.26
CA SER A 148 -22.09 8.98 -1.48
C SER A 148 -22.37 9.23 -2.96
N GLU A 149 -23.64 9.43 -3.33
CA GLU A 149 -24.02 9.74 -4.73
C GLU A 149 -23.32 11.01 -5.25
N ASP A 150 -23.12 12.01 -4.38
CA ASP A 150 -22.42 13.25 -4.71
C ASP A 150 -20.92 13.01 -4.97
N GLU A 151 -20.28 12.15 -4.19
CA GLU A 151 -18.88 11.74 -4.42
C GLU A 151 -18.74 10.97 -5.73
N LEU A 152 -19.64 10.01 -5.98
CA LEU A 152 -19.66 9.26 -7.23
C LEU A 152 -19.93 10.18 -8.44
N ALA A 153 -20.84 11.14 -8.32
CA ALA A 153 -21.08 12.14 -9.36
C ALA A 153 -19.84 13.02 -9.62
N THR A 154 -19.11 13.41 -8.57
CA THR A 154 -17.87 14.20 -8.70
C THR A 154 -16.76 13.40 -9.39
N VAL A 155 -16.62 12.12 -9.06
CA VAL A 155 -15.56 11.24 -9.58
C VAL A 155 -15.82 10.82 -11.03
N PHE A 156 -17.06 10.45 -11.35
CA PHE A 156 -17.43 9.88 -12.64
C PHE A 156 -17.97 10.92 -13.63
N GLY A 157 -18.49 12.05 -13.15
CA GLY A 157 -19.21 13.00 -13.99
C GLY A 157 -20.37 12.33 -14.71
N ASP A 158 -20.40 12.47 -16.04
CA ASP A 158 -21.39 11.83 -16.92
C ASP A 158 -21.00 10.40 -17.35
N SER A 159 -19.83 9.91 -16.95
CA SER A 159 -19.35 8.54 -17.25
C SER A 159 -19.92 7.53 -16.26
N ASP A 160 -19.96 6.26 -16.65
CA ASP A 160 -20.22 5.11 -15.78
C ASP A 160 -18.94 4.33 -15.45
N ARG A 161 -17.79 4.78 -15.96
CA ARG A 161 -16.49 4.11 -15.81
C ARG A 161 -15.30 5.05 -15.66
N LEU A 162 -14.25 4.53 -15.04
CA LEU A 162 -12.92 5.12 -14.97
C LEU A 162 -11.91 4.16 -15.59
N ASP A 163 -11.20 4.63 -16.62
CA ASP A 163 -10.17 3.86 -17.30
C ASP A 163 -8.79 4.24 -16.76
N TYR A 164 -8.03 3.24 -16.33
CA TYR A 164 -6.63 3.37 -15.94
C TYR A 164 -5.74 2.63 -16.92
N VAL A 165 -4.51 3.12 -17.11
CA VAL A 165 -3.50 2.49 -17.97
C VAL A 165 -2.37 1.95 -17.10
N ARG A 166 -1.85 0.77 -17.42
CA ARG A 166 -0.75 0.14 -16.68
C ARG A 166 0.49 1.03 -16.68
N ASP A 167 1.08 1.24 -15.49
CA ASP A 167 2.30 2.05 -15.29
C ASP A 167 3.53 1.18 -14.95
N ALA A 168 3.76 0.15 -15.75
CA ALA A 168 4.91 -0.76 -15.55
C ALA A 168 5.31 -1.48 -16.84
N GLY A 169 6.59 -1.46 -17.22
CA GLY A 169 7.07 -2.13 -18.44
C GLY A 169 6.70 -1.39 -19.74
N ASP A 170 6.68 -2.11 -20.87
CA ASP A 170 6.39 -1.51 -22.17
C ASP A 170 4.90 -1.10 -22.27
N ARG A 171 4.64 0.16 -22.62
CA ARG A 171 3.28 0.70 -22.76
C ARG A 171 2.51 0.12 -23.95
N ASN A 172 3.21 -0.42 -24.96
CA ASN A 172 2.59 -1.02 -26.14
C ASN A 172 2.36 -2.53 -26.02
N ALA A 173 2.94 -3.17 -25.00
CA ALA A 173 2.68 -4.58 -24.73
C ALA A 173 1.23 -4.75 -24.25
N THR A 174 0.50 -5.69 -24.86
CA THR A 174 -0.88 -6.01 -24.47
C THR A 174 -0.96 -6.54 -23.05
N PHE A 175 0.11 -7.21 -22.61
CA PHE A 175 0.25 -7.76 -21.27
C PHE A 175 1.69 -7.59 -20.76
N VAL A 176 1.84 -7.27 -19.48
CA VAL A 176 3.09 -7.32 -18.73
C VAL A 176 2.84 -8.07 -17.44
N ALA A 177 3.66 -9.08 -17.14
CA ALA A 177 3.50 -9.85 -15.92
C ALA A 177 3.58 -8.95 -14.65
N PRO A 178 2.69 -9.14 -13.66
CA PRO A 178 2.75 -8.42 -12.40
C PRO A 178 4.08 -8.57 -11.68
N PHE A 179 4.44 -7.57 -10.89
CA PHE A 179 5.52 -7.71 -9.93
C PHE A 179 5.14 -8.78 -8.92
N LYS A 180 6.12 -9.60 -8.55
CA LYS A 180 5.93 -10.67 -7.58
C LYS A 180 6.93 -10.51 -6.45
N GLY A 181 6.45 -10.70 -5.23
CA GLY A 181 7.30 -10.55 -4.06
C GLY A 181 6.74 -11.12 -2.78
N THR A 182 7.40 -10.76 -1.69
CA THR A 182 6.97 -11.10 -0.34
C THR A 182 6.91 -9.83 0.48
N GLU A 183 5.79 -9.63 1.16
CA GLU A 183 5.65 -8.62 2.20
C GLU A 183 5.87 -9.25 3.57
N THR A 184 6.59 -8.53 4.42
CA THR A 184 6.66 -8.79 5.86
C THR A 184 6.22 -7.53 6.57
N ARG A 185 5.08 -7.61 7.26
CA ARG A 185 4.52 -6.54 8.08
C ARG A 185 4.72 -6.90 9.54
N ILE A 186 5.20 -5.94 10.32
CA ILE A 186 5.25 -6.03 11.79
C ILE A 186 4.26 -5.03 12.38
N ASP A 187 3.52 -5.49 13.38
CA ASP A 187 2.42 -4.75 14.02
C ASP A 187 2.81 -4.25 15.42
N ASP A 188 3.98 -4.66 15.92
CA ASP A 188 4.58 -4.11 17.14
C ASP A 188 6.10 -3.93 16.97
N ALA A 189 6.67 -3.03 17.78
CA ALA A 189 8.08 -2.66 17.70
C ALA A 189 9.04 -3.82 17.98
N GLY A 190 8.61 -4.88 18.67
CA GLY A 190 9.41 -6.09 18.91
C GLY A 190 9.30 -7.13 17.81
N GLY A 191 8.42 -6.93 16.82
CA GLY A 191 8.20 -7.86 15.71
C GLY A 191 7.55 -9.19 16.12
N VAL A 192 6.84 -9.22 17.25
CA VAL A 192 6.16 -10.42 17.76
C VAL A 192 4.86 -10.68 17.00
N GLN A 193 4.16 -9.61 16.65
CA GLN A 193 2.91 -9.57 15.90
C GLN A 193 3.15 -9.03 14.50
N GLY A 194 2.36 -9.52 13.55
CA GLY A 194 2.45 -9.13 12.16
C GLY A 194 1.99 -10.23 11.21
N LEU A 195 2.32 -10.07 9.94
CA LEU A 195 2.01 -11.05 8.91
C LEU A 195 3.12 -11.16 7.87
N LYS A 196 3.11 -12.30 7.18
CA LYS A 196 3.94 -12.55 6.00
C LYS A 196 3.06 -13.05 4.88
N GLN A 197 3.22 -12.47 3.70
CA GLN A 197 2.40 -12.81 2.55
C GLN A 197 3.18 -12.75 1.24
N GLU A 198 2.78 -13.60 0.30
CA GLU A 198 3.17 -13.48 -1.10
C GLU A 198 2.28 -12.42 -1.75
N MET A 199 2.85 -11.60 -2.62
CA MET A 199 2.14 -10.50 -3.27
C MET A 199 2.36 -10.53 -4.78
N TYR A 200 1.28 -10.30 -5.52
CA TYR A 200 1.29 -9.92 -6.93
C TYR A 200 0.78 -8.48 -7.03
N PHE A 201 1.54 -7.62 -7.70
CA PHE A 201 1.32 -6.18 -7.69
C PHE A 201 1.41 -5.61 -9.10
N MET A 202 0.41 -4.81 -9.47
CA MET A 202 0.47 -4.02 -10.70
C MET A 202 -0.10 -2.61 -10.45
N PRO A 203 0.68 -1.54 -10.72
CA PRO A 203 0.16 -0.19 -10.71
C PRO A 203 -0.50 0.15 -12.05
N TYR A 204 -1.66 0.79 -11.95
CA TYR A 204 -2.35 1.46 -13.05
C TYR A 204 -2.50 2.94 -12.71
N VAL A 205 -2.53 3.80 -13.71
CA VAL A 205 -2.57 5.26 -13.54
C VAL A 205 -3.61 5.89 -14.46
N ARG A 206 -4.25 6.94 -13.98
CA ARG A 206 -5.05 7.87 -14.79
C ARG A 206 -4.69 9.31 -14.46
N GLU A 207 -4.99 10.21 -15.39
CA GLU A 207 -4.84 11.66 -15.20
C GLU A 207 -6.15 12.25 -14.65
N LEU A 208 -6.05 13.17 -13.68
CA LEU A 208 -7.19 13.89 -13.11
C LEU A 208 -7.50 15.17 -13.91
N ALA A 209 -8.72 15.69 -13.79
CA ALA A 209 -9.25 16.74 -14.67
C ALA A 209 -8.42 18.05 -14.73
N ALA A 210 -7.80 18.47 -13.63
CA ALA A 210 -6.92 19.65 -13.58
C ALA A 210 -5.43 19.29 -13.53
N GLY A 211 -5.07 18.08 -13.96
CA GLY A 211 -3.72 17.55 -13.93
C GLY A 211 -3.37 16.83 -12.63
N GLY A 212 -2.27 16.08 -12.70
CA GLY A 212 -1.86 15.16 -11.63
C GLY A 212 -2.35 13.74 -11.88
N SER A 213 -1.69 12.79 -11.22
CA SER A 213 -1.92 11.37 -11.42
C SER A 213 -2.64 10.77 -10.22
N GLU A 214 -3.64 9.93 -10.50
CA GLU A 214 -4.18 8.99 -9.53
C GLU A 214 -3.75 7.58 -9.93
N TYR A 215 -3.24 6.85 -8.94
CA TYR A 215 -2.86 5.46 -9.09
C TYR A 215 -3.94 4.54 -8.56
N LEU A 216 -4.25 3.50 -9.32
CA LEU A 216 -4.94 2.30 -8.87
C LEU A 216 -3.88 1.20 -8.70
N LEU A 217 -3.56 0.91 -7.45
CA LEU A 217 -2.66 -0.16 -7.06
C LEU A 217 -3.50 -1.41 -6.82
N ILE A 218 -3.34 -2.42 -7.66
CA ILE A 218 -4.03 -3.70 -7.48
C ILE A 218 -3.03 -4.70 -6.92
N THR A 219 -3.36 -5.26 -5.74
CA THR A 219 -2.50 -6.21 -5.04
C THR A 219 -3.25 -7.48 -4.67
N THR A 220 -2.79 -8.60 -5.19
CA THR A 220 -3.26 -9.93 -4.77
C THR A 220 -2.31 -10.46 -3.72
N GLU A 221 -2.85 -10.70 -2.54
CA GLU A 221 -2.10 -11.05 -1.35
C GLU A 221 -2.48 -12.45 -0.88
N ILE A 222 -1.47 -13.31 -0.70
CA ILE A 222 -1.63 -14.69 -0.25
C ILE A 222 -0.93 -14.83 1.10
N ILE A 223 -1.73 -14.88 2.17
CA ILE A 223 -1.25 -14.94 3.55
C ILE A 223 -0.54 -16.27 3.77
N SER A 224 0.74 -16.16 4.13
CA SER A 224 1.60 -17.30 4.47
C SER A 224 1.61 -17.59 5.96
N SER A 225 1.59 -16.53 6.79
CA SER A 225 1.56 -16.65 8.25
C SER A 225 1.07 -15.37 8.92
N VAL A 226 0.43 -15.49 10.08
CA VAL A 226 0.05 -14.36 10.95
C VAL A 226 0.55 -14.64 12.36
N ASN A 227 1.30 -13.72 12.95
CA ASN A 227 1.93 -13.88 14.28
C ASN A 227 2.73 -15.20 14.40
N GLY A 228 3.36 -15.65 13.31
CA GLY A 228 4.11 -16.91 13.24
C GLY A 228 3.25 -18.19 13.04
N ASP A 229 1.92 -18.07 13.02
CA ASP A 229 1.01 -19.18 12.76
C ASP A 229 0.77 -19.36 11.24
N ASN A 230 1.33 -20.42 10.68
CA ASN A 230 1.20 -20.79 9.27
C ASN A 230 -0.14 -21.45 8.91
N SER A 231 -0.97 -21.78 9.92
CA SER A 231 -2.31 -22.33 9.67
C SER A 231 -3.30 -21.26 9.22
N LYS A 232 -3.01 -19.99 9.52
CA LYS A 232 -3.80 -18.84 9.05
C LYS A 232 -3.43 -18.52 7.60
N ARG A 233 -4.28 -19.00 6.69
CA ARG A 233 -4.15 -18.80 5.24
C ARG A 233 -5.37 -18.05 4.72
N GLY A 234 -5.13 -17.20 3.74
CA GLY A 234 -6.15 -16.42 3.05
C GLY A 234 -5.60 -15.90 1.73
N ILE A 235 -6.50 -15.60 0.82
CA ILE A 235 -6.21 -14.87 -0.40
C ILE A 235 -7.23 -13.74 -0.53
N HIS A 236 -6.74 -12.55 -0.83
CA HIS A 236 -7.58 -11.40 -1.13
C HIS A 236 -6.90 -10.52 -2.16
N VAL A 237 -7.71 -9.70 -2.82
CA VAL A 237 -7.28 -8.71 -3.80
C VAL A 237 -7.71 -7.35 -3.28
N ASP A 238 -6.75 -6.46 -3.12
CA ASP A 238 -7.00 -5.09 -2.71
C ASP A 238 -6.86 -4.14 -3.89
N PHE A 239 -7.85 -3.26 -3.98
CA PHE A 239 -7.84 -2.10 -4.86
C PHE A 239 -7.51 -0.90 -4.00
N VAL A 240 -6.37 -0.27 -4.25
CA VAL A 240 -5.87 0.83 -3.43
C VAL A 240 -5.69 2.06 -4.31
N ILE A 241 -6.25 3.18 -3.88
CA ILE A 241 -6.07 4.47 -4.55
C ILE A 241 -4.86 5.16 -3.94
N GLY A 242 -3.97 5.66 -4.80
CA GLY A 242 -2.72 6.29 -4.41
C GLY A 242 -2.53 7.65 -5.05
N ILE A 243 -2.17 8.65 -4.24
CA ILE A 243 -1.81 9.99 -4.70
C ILE A 243 -0.33 10.25 -4.39
N PRO A 244 0.51 10.54 -5.41
CA PRO A 244 1.89 10.92 -5.20
C PRO A 244 2.00 12.17 -4.33
N VAL A 245 2.96 12.17 -3.41
CA VAL A 245 3.25 13.31 -2.53
C VAL A 245 4.76 13.59 -2.53
N GLU A 246 5.12 14.86 -2.54
CA GLU A 246 6.53 15.27 -2.48
C GLU A 246 7.08 15.01 -1.07
N GLN A 247 8.35 14.59 -0.97
CA GLN A 247 8.96 14.23 0.31
C GLN A 247 8.96 15.37 1.32
N GLU A 248 9.08 16.62 0.88
CA GLU A 248 9.04 17.81 1.73
C GLU A 248 7.68 18.04 2.40
N ARG A 249 6.63 17.36 1.93
CA ARG A 249 5.28 17.40 2.50
C ARG A 249 5.02 16.33 3.55
N VAL A 250 6.00 15.48 3.83
CA VAL A 250 5.92 14.37 4.79
C VAL A 250 6.93 14.59 5.91
N VAL A 251 6.45 14.57 7.15
CA VAL A 251 7.30 14.62 8.34
C VAL A 251 6.93 13.44 9.24
N ILE A 252 7.95 12.72 9.74
CA ILE A 252 7.76 11.62 10.69
C ILE A 252 8.57 11.92 11.97
N GLN A 253 7.94 11.75 13.13
CA GLN A 253 8.49 12.04 14.47
C GLN A 253 8.45 10.81 15.40
#